data_AF-A0AAP6V6T6-F1
#
_entry.id   AF-A0AAP6V6T6-F1
#
_cell.length_a   1.000
_cell.length_b   1.000
_cell.length_c   1.000
_cell.angle_alpha   90.00
_cell.angle_beta   90.00
_cell.angle_gamma   90.00
#
_symmetry.space_group_name_H-M   'P 1'
#
loop_
_entity.id
_entity.type
_entity.pdbx_description
1 polymer ?
#
loop_
_entity_poly.entity_id
_entity_poly.type
_entity_poly.pdbx_seq_one_letter_code
_entity_poly.pdbx_strand_id
1 'polypeptide(L)'
;MNDYEKLVSSIQKDVTVLEIDLYNQTGCYGLYRNGKIYIEKTLSTRQKKNILAEEYGHYQTSVGTILNQNCTENRKQELKARNVALEQLVTLDDLIRCSEAGLSNHYSCAEFLEIDVETLKNVITYYRQKYGATYLYKGRIFEFRDYSVVVLNTGLT
;
A
#
# COMPACT_ATOMS: atom_id res chain seq x y z
N MET A 1 20.57 33.87 -4.43
CA MET A 1 19.21 33.35 -4.26
C MET A 1 18.78 32.67 -5.55
N ASN A 2 18.56 31.36 -5.53
CA ASN A 2 18.10 30.60 -6.70
C ASN A 2 16.58 30.74 -6.91
N ASP A 3 16.06 30.27 -8.03
CA ASP A 3 14.63 30.37 -8.37
C ASP A 3 13.70 29.68 -7.37
N TYR A 4 14.15 28.57 -6.78
CA TYR A 4 13.38 27.86 -5.77
C TYR A 4 13.30 28.68 -4.48
N GLU A 5 14.41 29.24 -4.00
CA GLU A 5 14.44 30.11 -2.82
C GLU A 5 13.59 31.37 -2.99
N LYS A 6 13.55 31.94 -4.20
CA LYS A 6 12.64 33.06 -4.54
C LYS A 6 11.18 32.65 -4.39
N LEU A 7 10.82 31.46 -4.90
CA LEU A 7 9.46 30.93 -4.83
C LEU A 7 9.05 30.60 -3.38
N VAL A 8 9.96 30.00 -2.59
CA VAL A 8 9.76 29.79 -1.16
C VAL A 8 9.50 31.13 -0.47
N SER A 9 10.34 32.15 -0.72
CA SER A 9 10.19 33.47 -0.09
C SER A 9 8.87 34.17 -0.43
N SER A 10 8.32 33.95 -1.62
CA SER A 10 7.00 34.49 -1.97
C SER A 10 5.87 33.73 -1.29
N ILE A 11 5.92 32.39 -1.28
CA ILE A 11 4.86 31.51 -0.77
C ILE A 11 4.80 31.52 0.76
N GLN A 12 5.96 31.63 1.42
CA GLN A 12 6.08 31.57 2.88
C GLN A 12 5.42 32.76 3.60
N LYS A 13 4.97 33.78 2.85
CA LYS A 13 4.09 34.85 3.34
C LYS A 13 2.67 34.35 3.64
N ASP A 14 2.22 33.34 2.91
CA ASP A 14 0.84 32.84 2.96
C ASP A 14 0.75 31.46 3.65
N VAL A 15 1.72 30.58 3.40
CA VAL A 15 1.71 29.19 3.92
C VAL A 15 3.12 28.74 4.28
N THR A 16 3.25 28.04 5.41
CA THR A 16 4.58 27.57 5.86
C THR A 16 5.09 26.47 4.94
N VAL A 17 6.34 26.61 4.46
CA VAL A 17 7.04 25.60 3.64
C VAL A 17 8.14 24.96 4.48
N LEU A 18 8.19 23.63 4.53
CA LEU A 18 9.17 22.86 5.30
C LEU A 18 9.86 21.82 4.41
N GLU A 19 11.20 21.82 4.43
CA GLU A 19 11.99 20.75 3.80
C GLU A 19 12.37 19.69 4.83
N ILE A 20 11.90 18.46 4.62
CA ILE A 20 12.14 17.33 5.54
C ILE A 20 12.49 16.07 4.76
N ASP A 21 12.87 15.01 5.47
CA ASP A 21 12.94 13.65 4.91
C ASP A 21 11.50 13.12 4.73
N LEU A 22 10.81 13.67 3.74
CA LEU A 22 9.39 13.47 3.49
C LEU A 22 9.13 12.10 2.85
N TYR A 23 9.96 11.69 1.90
CA TYR A 23 9.78 10.47 1.12
C TYR A 23 9.90 9.23 2.00
N ASN A 24 10.87 9.18 2.92
CA ASN A 24 10.96 8.05 3.84
C ASN A 24 9.78 7.99 4.82
N GLN A 25 9.18 9.13 5.17
CA GLN A 25 8.06 9.21 6.10
C GLN A 25 6.70 8.96 5.45
N THR A 26 6.54 9.37 4.18
CA THR A 26 5.23 9.45 3.53
C THR A 26 5.16 8.78 2.16
N GLY A 27 6.31 8.53 1.53
CA GLY A 27 6.42 8.10 0.13
C GLY A 27 6.21 9.22 -0.88
N CYS A 28 6.10 10.47 -0.44
CA CYS A 28 5.81 11.63 -1.28
C CYS A 28 7.03 12.54 -1.42
N TYR A 29 7.09 13.23 -2.55
CA TYR A 29 8.10 14.25 -2.82
C TYR A 29 7.63 15.67 -2.49
N GLY A 30 6.30 15.87 -2.40
CA GLY A 30 5.60 17.05 -1.91
C GLY A 30 4.33 16.65 -1.18
N LEU A 31 3.89 17.46 -0.24
CA LEU A 31 2.63 17.24 0.49
C LEU A 31 2.10 18.54 1.10
N TYR A 32 0.91 18.98 0.71
CA TYR A 32 0.13 19.96 1.47
C TYR A 32 -0.72 19.28 2.55
N ARG A 33 -0.52 19.64 3.82
CA ARG A 33 -1.31 19.10 4.93
C ARG A 33 -1.36 20.08 6.10
N ASN A 34 -2.56 20.25 6.68
CA ASN A 34 -2.79 21.07 7.88
C ASN A 34 -2.24 22.51 7.76
N GLY A 35 -2.43 23.16 6.61
CA GLY A 35 -1.96 24.53 6.41
C GLY A 35 -0.44 24.66 6.28
N LYS A 36 0.27 23.58 5.94
CA LYS A 36 1.71 23.55 5.69
C LYS A 36 2.00 22.78 4.42
N ILE A 37 3.02 23.22 3.69
CA ILE A 37 3.58 22.51 2.54
C ILE A 37 4.89 21.86 2.98
N TYR A 38 5.01 20.57 2.72
CA TYR A 38 6.21 19.78 2.98
C TYR A 38 6.85 19.41 1.64
N ILE A 39 8.18 19.51 1.57
CA ILE A 39 8.97 19.17 0.38
C ILE A 39 10.08 18.21 0.76
N GLU A 40 10.34 17.21 -0.09
CA GLU A 40 11.45 16.27 0.11
C GLU A 40 12.80 16.96 -0.04
N LYS A 41 13.61 16.91 1.02
CA LYS A 41 14.90 17.60 1.14
C LYS A 41 15.96 17.09 0.17
N THR A 42 15.90 15.84 -0.26
CA THR A 42 16.93 15.19 -1.10
C THR A 42 16.83 15.53 -2.59
N LEU A 43 15.75 16.20 -3.02
CA LEU A 43 15.54 16.56 -4.41
C LEU A 43 16.41 17.71 -4.90
N SER A 44 16.63 17.76 -6.22
CA SER A 44 17.26 18.93 -6.86
C SER A 44 16.39 20.18 -6.72
N THR A 45 17.00 21.36 -6.72
CA THR A 45 16.29 22.65 -6.64
C THR A 45 15.22 22.82 -7.73
N ARG A 46 15.48 22.31 -8.94
CA ARG A 46 14.50 22.32 -10.04
C ARG A 46 13.26 21.47 -9.73
N GLN A 47 13.47 20.27 -9.18
CA GLN A 47 12.35 19.39 -8.77
C GLN A 47 11.56 20.01 -7.63
N LYS A 48 12.25 20.51 -6.59
CA LYS A 48 11.60 21.20 -5.47
C LYS A 48 10.77 22.39 -5.92
N LYS A 49 11.25 23.19 -6.88
CA LYS A 49 10.49 24.32 -7.47
C LYS A 49 9.18 23.87 -8.10
N ASN A 50 9.22 22.83 -8.92
CA ASN A 50 8.02 22.33 -9.60
C ASN A 50 7.00 21.79 -8.61
N ILE A 51 7.46 20.96 -7.66
CA ILE A 51 6.59 20.37 -6.63
C ILE A 51 6.01 21.46 -5.73
N LEU A 52 6.82 22.45 -5.30
CA LEU A 52 6.33 23.54 -4.48
C LEU A 52 5.25 24.36 -5.19
N ALA A 53 5.39 24.61 -6.49
CA ALA A 53 4.37 25.30 -7.27
C ALA A 53 3.04 24.52 -7.33
N GLU A 54 3.13 23.19 -7.49
CA GLU A 54 1.97 22.28 -7.49
C GLU A 54 1.26 22.26 -6.13
N GLU A 55 2.00 22.03 -5.04
CA GLU A 55 1.45 22.02 -3.68
C GLU A 55 0.88 23.37 -3.25
N TYR A 56 1.45 24.47 -3.74
CA TYR A 56 0.91 25.80 -3.53
C TYR A 56 -0.40 26.02 -4.27
N GLY A 57 -0.53 25.51 -5.50
CA GLY A 57 -1.81 25.46 -6.21
C GLY A 57 -2.85 24.64 -5.45
N HIS A 58 -2.46 23.52 -4.85
CA HIS A 58 -3.33 22.74 -3.97
C HIS A 58 -3.76 23.53 -2.73
N TYR A 59 -2.85 24.23 -2.08
CA TYR A 59 -3.20 25.14 -0.97
C TYR A 59 -4.24 26.17 -1.42
N GLN A 60 -4.01 26.87 -2.53
CA GLN A 60 -4.89 27.92 -3.02
C GLN A 60 -6.30 27.42 -3.40
N THR A 61 -6.40 26.20 -3.93
CA THR A 61 -7.68 25.60 -4.35
C THR A 61 -8.40 24.86 -3.23
N SER A 62 -7.66 24.28 -2.28
CA SER A 62 -8.21 23.61 -1.09
C SER A 62 -8.72 24.62 -0.05
N VAL A 63 -8.22 25.85 -0.06
CA VAL A 63 -8.80 26.99 0.67
C VAL A 63 -10.13 27.35 -0.01
N GLY A 64 -11.20 26.64 0.36
CA GLY A 64 -12.57 26.89 -0.12
C GLY A 64 -13.35 25.64 -0.56
N THR A 65 -12.69 24.51 -0.81
CA THR A 65 -13.35 23.22 -1.11
C THR A 65 -12.52 22.11 -0.50
N ILE A 66 -13.03 21.43 0.52
CA ILE A 66 -12.33 20.31 1.17
C ILE A 66 -12.44 19.09 0.27
N LEU A 67 -11.53 18.97 -0.68
CA LEU A 67 -11.25 17.72 -1.35
C LEU A 67 -9.74 17.58 -1.44
N ASN A 68 -9.14 16.80 -0.54
CA ASN A 68 -7.82 16.27 -0.83
C ASN A 68 -7.61 14.88 -0.21
N GLN A 69 -7.53 13.89 -1.11
CA GLN A 69 -7.10 12.53 -0.82
C GLN A 69 -5.59 12.48 -1.08
N ASN A 70 -4.81 12.28 -0.01
CA ASN A 70 -3.35 12.30 -0.08
C ASN A 70 -2.80 11.03 -0.77
N CYS A 71 -1.55 11.09 -1.22
CA CYS A 71 -0.82 9.95 -1.78
C CYS A 71 -0.81 8.70 -0.87
N THR A 72 -0.79 8.86 0.45
CA THR A 72 -0.94 7.73 1.38
C THR A 72 -2.33 7.09 1.31
N GLU A 73 -3.39 7.88 1.10
CA GLU A 73 -4.73 7.34 0.89
C GLU A 73 -4.83 6.68 -0.47
N ASN A 74 -4.27 7.26 -1.53
CA ASN A 74 -4.21 6.64 -2.85
C ASN A 74 -3.44 5.31 -2.80
N ARG A 75 -2.30 5.25 -2.12
CA ARG A 75 -1.51 4.01 -1.93
C ARG A 75 -2.24 3.00 -1.06
N LYS A 76 -2.95 3.43 -0.01
CA LYS A 76 -3.79 2.54 0.81
C LYS A 76 -4.96 1.99 0.00
N GLN A 77 -5.58 2.81 -0.85
CA GLN A 77 -6.65 2.40 -1.75
C GLN A 77 -6.12 1.43 -2.81
N GLU A 78 -4.96 1.68 -3.40
CA GLU A 78 -4.31 0.79 -4.35
C GLU A 78 -3.89 -0.54 -3.71
N LEU A 79 -3.30 -0.51 -2.52
CA LEU A 79 -2.98 -1.72 -1.76
C LEU A 79 -4.25 -2.49 -1.40
N LYS A 80 -5.32 -1.80 -0.99
CA LYS A 80 -6.61 -2.41 -0.70
C LYS A 80 -7.23 -3.03 -1.95
N ALA A 81 -7.17 -2.34 -3.09
CA ALA A 81 -7.66 -2.85 -4.37
C ALA A 81 -6.87 -4.09 -4.82
N ARG A 82 -5.54 -4.07 -4.69
CA ARG A 82 -4.67 -5.21 -4.94
C ARG A 82 -5.01 -6.39 -4.04
N ASN A 83 -5.21 -6.15 -2.75
CA ASN A 83 -5.57 -7.17 -1.77
C ASN A 83 -6.94 -7.80 -2.07
N VAL A 84 -7.94 -6.99 -2.46
CA VAL A 84 -9.25 -7.49 -2.91
C VAL A 84 -9.11 -8.33 -4.18
N ALA A 85 -8.28 -7.91 -5.13
CA ALA A 85 -8.02 -8.69 -6.35
C ALA A 85 -7.34 -10.03 -6.03
N LEU A 86 -6.39 -10.08 -5.08
CA LEU A 86 -5.75 -11.32 -4.65
C LEU A 86 -6.75 -12.30 -4.01
N GLU A 87 -7.70 -11.80 -3.20
CA GLU A 87 -8.74 -12.62 -2.57
C GLU A 87 -9.74 -13.18 -3.59
N GLN A 88 -10.02 -12.44 -4.67
CA GLN A 88 -10.83 -12.91 -5.78
C GLN A 88 -10.12 -13.95 -6.65
N LEU A 89 -8.79 -13.86 -6.74
CA LEU A 89 -7.96 -14.74 -7.55
C LEU A 89 -7.73 -16.11 -6.89
N VAL A 90 -7.56 -16.14 -5.57
CA VAL A 90 -7.41 -17.38 -4.79
C VAL A 90 -8.16 -17.25 -3.46
N THR A 91 -9.24 -18.01 -3.34
CA THR A 91 -10.06 -18.08 -2.13
C THR A 91 -9.47 -19.05 -1.09
N LEU A 92 -9.96 -18.98 0.15
CA LEU A 92 -9.64 -20.01 1.16
C LEU A 92 -10.12 -21.41 0.74
N ASP A 93 -11.21 -21.50 -0.02
CA ASP A 93 -11.72 -22.76 -0.56
C ASP A 93 -10.75 -23.34 -1.62
N ASP A 94 -10.08 -22.51 -2.40
CA ASP A 94 -9.05 -22.95 -3.35
C ASP A 94 -7.83 -23.54 -2.64
N LEU A 95 -7.42 -22.93 -1.53
CA LEU A 95 -6.34 -23.45 -0.69
C LEU A 95 -6.74 -24.77 -0.02
N ILE A 96 -8.02 -24.95 0.34
CA ILE A 96 -8.55 -26.25 0.78
C ILE A 96 -8.43 -27.29 -0.33
N ARG A 97 -8.82 -26.95 -1.57
CA ARG A 97 -8.70 -27.87 -2.73
C ARG A 97 -7.26 -28.30 -2.98
N CYS A 98 -6.29 -27.37 -2.92
CA CYS A 98 -4.86 -27.73 -2.99
C CYS A 98 -4.47 -28.72 -1.90
N SER A 99 -4.90 -28.48 -0.65
CA SER A 99 -4.60 -29.35 0.48
C SER A 99 -5.23 -30.73 0.33
N GLU A 100 -6.47 -30.83 -0.16
CA GLU A 100 -7.18 -32.09 -0.37
C GLU A 100 -6.61 -32.90 -1.54
N ALA A 101 -6.05 -32.23 -2.55
CA ALA A 101 -5.29 -32.86 -3.61
C ALA A 101 -3.88 -33.33 -3.16
N GLY A 102 -3.51 -33.13 -1.89
CA GLY A 102 -2.22 -33.54 -1.35
C GLY A 102 -1.04 -32.69 -1.83
N LEU A 103 -1.29 -31.49 -2.36
CA LEU A 103 -0.26 -30.59 -2.89
C LEU A 103 0.44 -29.88 -1.74
N SER A 104 1.66 -30.33 -1.41
CA SER A 104 2.43 -29.87 -0.24
C SER A 104 3.42 -28.74 -0.54
N ASN A 105 3.60 -28.37 -1.80
CA ASN A 105 4.52 -27.31 -2.21
C ASN A 105 3.81 -26.22 -3.03
N HIS A 106 4.34 -25.01 -2.96
CA HIS A 106 3.78 -23.82 -3.60
C HIS A 106 3.85 -23.87 -5.14
N TYR A 107 4.79 -24.62 -5.73
CA TYR A 107 4.83 -24.78 -7.19
C TYR A 107 3.63 -25.59 -7.67
N SER A 108 3.37 -26.75 -7.08
CA SER A 108 2.27 -27.63 -7.47
C SER A 108 0.90 -27.00 -7.18
N CYS A 109 0.75 -26.27 -6.07
CA CYS A 109 -0.49 -25.55 -5.81
C CYS A 109 -0.66 -24.35 -6.76
N ALA A 110 0.40 -23.60 -7.10
CA ALA A 110 0.31 -22.52 -8.08
C ALA A 110 -0.05 -23.05 -9.47
N GLU A 111 0.55 -24.17 -9.89
CA GLU A 111 0.20 -24.87 -11.14
C GLU A 111 -1.26 -25.35 -11.13
N PHE A 112 -1.71 -25.97 -10.03
CA PHE A 112 -3.10 -26.43 -9.87
C PHE A 112 -4.13 -25.29 -9.90
N LEU A 113 -3.75 -24.10 -9.43
CA LEU A 113 -4.58 -22.90 -9.45
C LEU A 113 -4.39 -22.05 -10.71
N GLU A 114 -3.51 -22.48 -11.63
CA GLU A 114 -3.17 -21.77 -12.87
C GLU A 114 -2.67 -20.33 -12.65
N ILE A 115 -1.81 -20.13 -11.63
CA ILE A 115 -1.24 -18.82 -11.28
C ILE A 115 0.28 -18.88 -11.14
N ASP A 116 0.91 -17.70 -11.16
CA ASP A 116 2.33 -17.59 -10.83
C ASP A 116 2.59 -17.90 -9.34
N VAL A 117 3.73 -18.53 -9.06
CA VAL A 117 4.19 -18.82 -7.69
C VAL A 117 4.26 -17.56 -6.83
N GLU A 118 4.71 -16.44 -7.39
CA GLU A 118 4.80 -15.16 -6.67
C GLU A 118 3.41 -14.62 -6.29
N THR A 119 2.40 -14.88 -7.13
CA THR A 119 1.01 -14.54 -6.84
C THR A 119 0.49 -15.37 -5.67
N LEU A 120 0.75 -16.68 -5.64
CA LEU A 120 0.38 -17.53 -4.50
C LEU A 120 1.04 -17.07 -3.19
N LYS A 121 2.32 -16.68 -3.23
CA LYS A 121 3.04 -16.12 -2.07
C LYS A 121 2.41 -14.84 -1.55
N ASN A 122 2.00 -13.95 -2.46
CA ASN A 122 1.32 -12.70 -2.11
C ASN A 122 -0.05 -12.97 -1.49
N VAL A 123 -0.82 -13.93 -2.01
CA VAL A 123 -2.10 -14.38 -1.43
C VAL A 123 -1.90 -14.88 0.01
N ILE A 124 -0.93 -15.77 0.24
CA ILE A 124 -0.68 -16.34 1.58
C ILE A 124 -0.27 -15.23 2.56
N THR A 125 0.60 -14.32 2.12
CA THR A 125 1.04 -13.17 2.92
C THR A 125 -0.15 -12.26 3.26
N TYR A 126 -1.03 -12.00 2.30
CA TYR A 126 -2.25 -11.23 2.51
C TYR A 126 -3.18 -11.91 3.52
N TYR A 127 -3.46 -13.20 3.39
CA TYR A 127 -4.32 -13.91 4.35
C TYR A 127 -3.73 -13.95 5.75
N ARG A 128 -2.41 -14.08 5.90
CA ARG A 128 -1.73 -13.96 7.18
C ARG A 128 -1.90 -12.57 7.80
N GLN A 129 -1.79 -11.52 6.99
CA GLN A 129 -2.01 -10.14 7.48
C GLN A 129 -3.46 -9.90 7.88
N LYS A 130 -4.42 -10.50 7.15
CA LYS A 130 -5.86 -10.35 7.39
C LYS A 130 -6.35 -11.13 8.61
N TYR A 131 -5.92 -12.39 8.76
CA TYR A 131 -6.47 -13.32 9.76
C TYR A 131 -5.50 -13.68 10.89
N GLY A 132 -4.23 -13.29 10.79
CA GLY A 132 -3.17 -13.70 11.70
C GLY A 132 -2.51 -15.02 11.29
N ALA A 133 -1.69 -15.58 12.19
CA ALA A 133 -0.95 -16.81 11.93
C ALA A 133 -1.83 -18.06 11.86
N THR A 134 -2.97 -18.05 12.53
CA THR A 134 -3.89 -19.20 12.60
C THR A 134 -5.33 -18.73 12.43
N TYR A 135 -6.11 -19.44 11.61
CA TYR A 135 -7.49 -19.08 11.31
C TYR A 135 -8.39 -20.32 11.14
N LEU A 136 -9.57 -20.32 11.74
CA LEU A 136 -10.57 -21.38 11.60
C LEU A 136 -11.58 -20.98 10.52
N TYR A 137 -11.70 -21.80 9.47
CA TYR A 137 -12.64 -21.59 8.37
C TYR A 137 -13.25 -22.93 7.94
N LYS A 138 -14.59 -23.04 7.97
CA LYS A 138 -15.34 -24.25 7.58
C LYS A 138 -14.81 -25.56 8.21
N GLY A 139 -14.51 -25.55 9.51
CA GLY A 139 -13.96 -26.73 10.20
C GLY A 139 -12.53 -27.09 9.78
N ARG A 140 -11.84 -26.21 9.05
CA ARG A 140 -10.41 -26.32 8.72
C ARG A 140 -9.61 -25.27 9.47
N ILE A 141 -8.49 -25.68 10.05
CA ILE A 141 -7.51 -24.77 10.63
C ILE A 141 -6.47 -24.44 9.57
N PHE A 142 -6.33 -23.16 9.26
CA PHE A 142 -5.26 -22.62 8.42
C PHE A 142 -4.13 -22.15 9.31
N GLU A 143 -2.93 -22.68 9.10
CA GLU A 143 -1.68 -22.15 9.66
C GLU A 143 -0.90 -21.42 8.56
N PHE A 144 -0.92 -20.08 8.60
CA PHE A 144 -0.19 -19.26 7.65
C PHE A 144 1.24 -19.04 8.13
N ARG A 145 2.21 -19.47 7.31
CA ARG A 145 3.65 -19.31 7.52
C ARG A 145 4.22 -18.35 6.49
N ASP A 146 5.53 -18.11 6.54
CA ASP A 146 6.20 -17.36 5.47
C ASP A 146 6.03 -18.12 4.15
N TYR A 147 5.28 -17.53 3.22
CA TYR A 147 5.06 -18.03 1.85
C TYR A 147 4.42 -19.42 1.72
N SER A 148 3.91 -19.99 2.81
CA SER A 148 3.28 -21.31 2.84
C SER A 148 2.09 -21.35 3.77
N VAL A 149 1.16 -22.28 3.53
CA VAL A 149 -0.03 -22.49 4.36
C VAL A 149 -0.22 -23.98 4.58
N VAL A 150 -0.55 -24.34 5.82
CA VAL A 150 -0.97 -25.71 6.18
C VAL A 150 -2.46 -25.66 6.48
N VAL A 151 -3.23 -26.59 5.92
CA VAL A 151 -4.67 -26.71 6.16
C VAL A 151 -4.94 -28.03 6.87
N LEU A 152 -5.44 -27.96 8.10
CA LEU A 152 -5.73 -29.13 8.93
C LEU A 152 -7.24 -29.34 9.02
N ASN A 153 -7.69 -30.57 8.86
CA ASN A 153 -9.10 -30.93 9.10
C ASN A 153 -9.32 -31.18 10.59
N THR A 154 -10.27 -30.46 11.19
CA THR A 154 -10.61 -30.63 12.61
C THR A 154 -11.46 -31.87 12.86
N GLY A 155 -12.07 -32.46 11.81
CA GLY A 155 -12.97 -33.60 11.96
C GLY A 155 -14.27 -33.27 12.71
N LEU A 156 -14.52 -31.99 13.00
CA LEU A 156 -15.75 -31.51 13.61
C LEU A 156 -16.80 -31.38 12.50
N THR A 157 -17.65 -32.40 12.39
CA THR A 157 -18.90 -32.39 11.59
C THR A 157 -19.96 -31.55 12.26
#